data_AF-A0A7H8I0C1-F1
#
_entry.id   AF-A0A7H8I0C1-F1
#
_cell.length_a   1.000
_cell.length_b   1.000
_cell.length_c   1.000
_cell.angle_alpha   90.00
_cell.angle_beta   90.00
_cell.angle_gamma   90.00
#
_symmetry.space_group_name_H-M   'P 1'
#
loop_
_entity.id
_entity.type
_entity.pdbx_description
1 polymer ?
#
loop_
_entity_poly.entity_id
_entity_poly.type
_entity_poly.pdbx_seq_one_letter_code
_entity_poly.pdbx_strand_id
1 'polypeptide(L)'
;MTAPGFEVEPDDLVAHASHVESLVDRLNTASSAADTAMSDHAYGLLCAFLPPIIRPTNEQAKDALTASGEGVRGLADNVTAAAKAYREGEEGNAQPFERQLASAPRSAEVKVRS
;
A
#
# COMPACT_ATOMS: atom_id res chain seq x y z
N MET A 1 -13.75 16.05 -23.37
CA MET A 1 -14.51 16.04 -22.11
C MET A 1 -13.62 15.38 -21.07
N THR A 2 -12.99 16.16 -20.20
CA THR A 2 -12.17 15.61 -19.11
C THR A 2 -13.13 15.13 -18.03
N ALA A 3 -12.99 13.89 -17.56
CA ALA A 3 -13.79 13.36 -16.47
C ALA A 3 -13.64 14.25 -15.22
N PRO A 4 -14.65 14.35 -14.34
CA PRO A 4 -14.48 15.01 -13.05
C PRO A 4 -13.32 14.36 -12.30
N GLY A 5 -12.38 15.17 -11.84
CA GLY A 5 -11.24 14.71 -11.06
C GLY A 5 -11.64 14.19 -9.69
N PHE A 6 -10.75 13.43 -9.05
CA PHE A 6 -10.87 13.07 -7.65
C PHE A 6 -10.08 14.08 -6.81
N GLU A 7 -10.62 14.48 -5.66
CA GLU A 7 -9.86 15.18 -4.63
C GLU A 7 -9.05 14.12 -3.86
N VAL A 8 -7.72 14.25 -3.89
CA VAL A 8 -6.81 13.26 -3.33
C VAL A 8 -5.80 13.97 -2.45
N GLU A 9 -5.73 13.54 -1.20
CA GLU A 9 -4.68 13.94 -0.26
C GLU A 9 -3.57 12.87 -0.28
N PRO A 10 -2.35 13.18 -0.77
CA PRO A 10 -1.26 12.21 -0.84
C PRO A 10 -0.87 11.59 0.50
N ASP A 11 -0.99 12.34 1.60
CA ASP A 11 -0.64 11.83 2.93
C ASP A 11 -1.64 10.75 3.40
N ASP A 12 -2.93 10.91 3.08
CA ASP A 12 -3.95 9.90 3.35
C ASP A 12 -3.70 8.61 2.55
N LEU A 13 -3.21 8.73 1.31
CA LEU A 13 -2.83 7.56 0.51
C LEU A 13 -1.65 6.80 1.12
N VAL A 14 -0.63 7.51 1.63
CA VAL A 14 0.51 6.87 2.30
C VAL A 14 0.05 6.19 3.59
N ALA A 15 -0.79 6.84 4.39
CA ALA A 15 -1.35 6.24 5.60
C ALA A 15 -2.17 4.98 5.28
N HIS A 16 -2.97 5.01 4.20
CA HIS A 16 -3.70 3.84 3.74
C HIS A 16 -2.78 2.71 3.26
N ALA A 17 -1.75 3.03 2.48
CA ALA A 17 -0.77 2.06 2.02
C ALA A 17 -0.10 1.34 3.20
N SER A 18 0.30 2.06 4.25
CA SER A 18 0.86 1.47 5.47
C SER A 18 -0.15 0.55 6.19
N HIS A 19 -1.43 0.93 6.21
CA HIS A 19 -2.46 0.07 6.79
C HIS A 19 -2.63 -1.22 5.96
N VAL A 20 -2.64 -1.12 4.63
CA VAL A 20 -2.71 -2.28 3.73
C VAL A 20 -1.47 -3.17 3.90
N GLU A 21 -0.28 -2.59 4.02
CA GLU A 21 0.97 -3.32 4.26
C GLU A 21 0.92 -4.10 5.58
N SER A 22 0.29 -3.57 6.64
CA SER A 22 0.12 -4.30 7.90
C SER A 22 -0.70 -5.60 7.75
N LEU A 23 -1.51 -5.74 6.70
CA LEU A 23 -2.22 -6.99 6.39
C LEU A 23 -1.26 -8.06 5.87
N VAL A 24 -0.15 -7.68 5.23
CA VAL A 24 0.89 -8.61 4.77
C VAL A 24 1.50 -9.34 5.97
N ASP A 25 1.77 -8.64 7.07
CA ASP A 25 2.29 -9.26 8.30
C ASP A 25 1.33 -10.29 8.89
N ARG A 26 0.02 -10.00 8.83
CA ARG A 26 -1.03 -10.93 9.27
C ARG A 26 -1.10 -12.17 8.37
N LEU A 27 -0.94 -12.00 7.06
CA LEU A 27 -0.90 -13.11 6.09
C LEU A 27 0.36 -13.97 6.28
N ASN A 28 1.52 -13.34 6.53
CA ASN A 28 2.76 -14.05 6.85
C ASN A 28 2.61 -14.86 8.15
N THR A 29 1.98 -14.27 9.17
CA THR A 29 1.68 -14.95 10.43
C THR A 29 0.76 -16.16 10.19
N ALA A 30 -0.28 -16.00 9.38
CA ALA A 30 -1.19 -17.09 9.03
C ALA A 30 -0.49 -18.21 8.26
N SER A 31 0.39 -17.87 7.31
CA SER A 31 1.19 -18.85 6.55
C SER A 31 2.12 -19.66 7.47
N SER A 32 2.83 -18.97 8.37
CA SER A 32 3.69 -19.62 9.37
C SER A 32 2.90 -20.51 10.34
N ALA A 33 1.71 -20.07 10.75
CA ALA A 33 0.83 -20.89 11.58
C ALA A 33 0.33 -22.14 10.83
N ALA A 34 0.04 -22.01 9.53
CA ALA A 34 -0.37 -23.13 8.68
C ALA A 34 0.72 -24.21 8.60
N ASP A 35 2.00 -23.85 8.52
CA ASP A 35 3.10 -24.83 8.54
C ASP A 35 3.09 -25.71 9.79
N THR A 36 2.78 -25.13 10.94
CA THR A 36 2.73 -25.88 12.21
C THR A 36 1.44 -26.70 12.32
N ALA A 37 0.30 -26.06 12.05
CA ALA A 37 -1.02 -26.67 12.20
C ALA A 37 -1.30 -27.79 11.19
N MET A 38 -0.66 -27.74 10.02
CA MET A 38 -0.87 -28.68 8.92
C MET A 38 0.22 -29.77 8.87
N SER A 39 1.12 -29.84 9.85
CA SER A 39 2.17 -30.87 9.88
C SER A 39 1.57 -32.28 10.02
N ASP A 40 2.23 -33.28 9.43
CA ASP A 40 1.79 -34.68 9.53
C ASP A 40 1.72 -35.19 10.98
N HIS A 41 2.49 -34.58 11.87
CA HIS A 41 2.53 -34.90 13.29
C HIS A 41 1.41 -34.24 14.11
N ALA A 42 0.68 -33.26 13.55
CA ALA A 42 -0.38 -32.53 14.25
C ALA A 42 -1.63 -33.38 14.52
N TYR A 43 -1.85 -34.46 13.78
CA TYR A 43 -3.08 -35.26 13.81
C TYR A 43 -3.09 -36.34 14.91
N GLY A 44 -1.94 -36.66 15.51
CA GLY A 44 -1.82 -37.73 16.49
C GLY A 44 -2.08 -39.12 15.91
N LEU A 45 -1.98 -40.15 16.77
CA LEU A 45 -1.99 -41.55 16.35
C LEU A 45 -3.33 -42.00 15.74
N LEU A 46 -4.45 -41.51 16.28
CA LEU A 46 -5.80 -41.91 15.84
C LEU A 46 -6.12 -41.39 14.43
N CYS A 47 -5.52 -40.28 14.02
CA CYS A 47 -5.83 -39.63 12.75
C CYS A 47 -4.65 -39.65 11.76
N ALA A 48 -3.67 -40.54 11.96
CA ALA A 48 -2.46 -40.64 11.13
C ALA A 48 -2.73 -41.01 9.65
N PHE A 49 -3.94 -41.43 9.30
CA PHE A 49 -4.35 -41.72 7.93
C PHE A 49 -4.83 -40.48 7.14
N LEU A 50 -5.16 -39.38 7.84
CA LEU A 50 -5.68 -38.17 7.22
C LEU A 50 -4.65 -37.38 6.39
N PRO A 51 -3.38 -37.25 6.78
CA PRO A 51 -2.45 -36.35 6.10
C PRO A 51 -2.33 -36.56 4.58
N PRO A 52 -2.24 -37.81 4.05
CA PRO A 52 -2.24 -38.03 2.60
C PRO A 52 -3.49 -37.52 1.87
N ILE A 53 -4.65 -37.49 2.55
CA ILE A 53 -5.94 -37.07 1.99
C ILE A 53 -6.03 -35.54 1.93
N ILE A 54 -5.58 -34.86 2.99
CA ILE A 54 -5.75 -33.41 3.18
C ILE A 54 -4.57 -32.58 2.70
N ARG A 55 -3.37 -33.15 2.59
CA ARG A 55 -2.14 -32.44 2.15
C ARG A 55 -2.34 -31.64 0.86
N PRO A 56 -3.00 -32.15 -0.20
CA PRO A 56 -3.20 -31.37 -1.42
C PRO A 56 -3.97 -30.07 -1.18
N THR A 57 -5.02 -30.12 -0.35
CA THR A 57 -5.80 -28.94 0.03
C THR A 57 -4.99 -28.00 0.91
N ASN A 58 -4.18 -28.54 1.82
CA ASN A 58 -3.32 -27.76 2.71
C ASN A 58 -2.26 -26.98 1.93
N GLU A 59 -1.61 -27.61 0.93
CA GLU A 59 -0.64 -26.93 0.06
C GLU A 59 -1.33 -25.82 -0.77
N GLN A 60 -2.51 -26.09 -1.34
CA GLN A 60 -3.28 -25.04 -2.02
C GLN A 60 -3.63 -23.86 -1.10
N ALA A 61 -3.94 -24.14 0.17
CA ALA A 61 -4.22 -23.09 1.15
C ALA A 61 -2.97 -22.24 1.44
N LYS A 62 -1.79 -22.86 1.55
CA LYS A 62 -0.51 -22.15 1.72
C LYS A 62 -0.16 -21.30 0.51
N ASP A 63 -0.34 -21.84 -0.70
CA ASP A 63 -0.14 -21.09 -1.95
C ASP A 63 -1.06 -19.88 -2.01
N ALA A 64 -2.34 -20.05 -1.66
CA ALA A 64 -3.31 -18.98 -1.63
C ALA A 64 -2.95 -17.87 -0.61
N LEU A 65 -2.47 -18.24 0.58
CA LEU A 65 -2.00 -17.28 1.58
C LEU A 65 -0.78 -16.49 1.08
N THR A 66 0.17 -17.18 0.44
CA THR A 66 1.38 -16.58 -0.12
C THR A 66 1.03 -15.60 -1.25
N ALA A 67 0.22 -16.04 -2.22
CA ALA A 67 -0.24 -15.21 -3.32
C ALA A 67 -1.07 -14.00 -2.82
N SER A 68 -1.87 -14.18 -1.78
CA SER A 68 -2.59 -13.07 -1.13
C SER A 68 -1.61 -12.06 -0.53
N GLY A 69 -0.55 -12.50 0.13
CA GLY A 69 0.48 -11.64 0.71
C GLY A 69 1.21 -10.81 -0.37
N GLU A 70 1.56 -11.44 -1.49
CA GLU A 70 2.17 -10.77 -2.64
C GLU A 70 1.23 -9.75 -3.27
N GLY A 71 -0.04 -10.11 -3.50
CA GLY A 71 -1.03 -9.22 -4.08
C GLY A 71 -1.31 -7.99 -3.21
N VAL A 72 -1.43 -8.18 -1.89
CA VAL A 72 -1.63 -7.08 -0.93
C VAL A 72 -0.40 -6.17 -0.86
N ARG A 73 0.81 -6.73 -0.89
CA ARG A 73 2.04 -5.92 -0.98
C ARG A 73 2.08 -5.09 -2.27
N GLY A 74 1.81 -5.71 -3.41
CA GLY A 74 1.74 -5.01 -4.69
C GLY A 74 0.67 -3.91 -4.71
N LEU A 75 -0.45 -4.11 -4.03
CA LEU A 75 -1.46 -3.06 -3.84
C LEU A 75 -0.92 -1.88 -3.02
N ALA A 76 -0.27 -2.13 -1.88
CA ALA A 76 0.33 -1.09 -1.06
C ALA A 76 1.40 -0.29 -1.83
N ASP A 77 2.23 -0.98 -2.61
CA ASP A 77 3.23 -0.35 -3.48
C ASP A 77 2.58 0.55 -4.53
N ASN A 78 1.51 0.09 -5.18
CA ASN A 78 0.78 0.87 -6.18
C ASN A 78 0.13 2.13 -5.58
N VAL A 79 -0.44 2.03 -4.37
CA VAL A 79 -1.02 3.19 -3.67
C VAL A 79 0.07 4.19 -3.29
N THR A 80 1.22 3.70 -2.81
CA THR A 80 2.39 4.54 -2.49
C THR A 80 2.91 5.25 -3.75
N ALA A 81 2.99 4.54 -4.88
CA ALA A 81 3.39 5.10 -6.15
C ALA A 81 2.39 6.17 -6.64
N ALA A 82 1.09 5.95 -6.47
CA ALA A 82 0.07 6.94 -6.78
C ALA A 82 0.23 8.21 -5.93
N ALA A 83 0.45 8.08 -4.62
CA ALA A 83 0.71 9.21 -3.73
C ALA A 83 1.92 10.04 -4.18
N LYS A 84 3.02 9.36 -4.56
CA LYS A 84 4.21 9.99 -5.11
C LYS A 84 3.92 10.75 -6.40
N ALA A 85 3.16 10.16 -7.32
CA ALA A 85 2.78 10.78 -8.57
C ALA A 85 1.95 12.06 -8.37
N TYR A 86 1.03 12.07 -7.39
CA TYR A 86 0.29 13.29 -7.04
C TYR A 86 1.23 14.40 -6.53
N ARG A 87 2.12 14.10 -5.58
CA ARG A 87 3.07 15.11 -5.05
C ARG A 87 3.98 15.66 -6.15
N GLU A 88 4.54 14.79 -6.99
CA GLU A 88 5.41 15.21 -8.10
C GLU A 88 4.64 16.06 -9.13
N GLY A 89 3.38 15.72 -9.39
CA GLY A 89 2.49 16.52 -10.22
C GLY A 89 2.24 17.92 -9.64
N GLU A 90 1.89 18.00 -8.36
CA GLU A 90 1.65 19.27 -7.67
C GLU A 90 2.91 20.14 -7.60
N GLU A 91 4.06 19.58 -7.20
CA GLU A 91 5.34 20.30 -7.17
C GLU A 91 5.75 20.79 -8.56
N GLY A 92 5.61 19.94 -9.59
CA GLY A 92 5.91 20.29 -10.97
C GLY A 92 5.03 21.42 -11.50
N ASN A 93 3.75 21.44 -11.09
CA ASN A 93 2.80 22.49 -11.44
C ASN A 93 3.05 23.79 -10.65
N ALA A 94 3.45 23.71 -9.38
CA ALA A 94 3.68 24.88 -8.51
C ALA A 94 4.99 25.63 -8.81
N GLN A 95 6.07 24.89 -9.11
CA GLN A 95 7.42 25.47 -9.30
C GLN A 95 7.51 26.64 -10.30
N PRO A 96 6.83 26.63 -11.47
CA PRO A 96 6.82 27.78 -12.37
C PRO A 96 6.20 29.03 -11.74
N PHE A 97 5.11 28.87 -10.99
CA PHE A 97 4.41 29.99 -10.33
C PHE A 97 5.21 30.53 -9.16
N GLU A 98 5.81 29.67 -8.35
CA GLU A 98 6.72 30.08 -7.27
C GLU A 98 7.91 30.87 -7.80
N ARG A 99 8.51 30.42 -8.91
CA ARG A 99 9.58 31.16 -9.59
C ARG A 99 9.12 32.54 -10.07
N GLN A 100 7.92 32.64 -10.64
CA GLN A 100 7.35 33.92 -11.05
C GLN A 100 7.13 34.85 -9.84
N LEU A 101 6.53 34.35 -8.77
CA LEU A 101 6.30 35.11 -7.53
C LEU A 101 7.62 35.60 -6.91
N ALA A 102 8.65 34.76 -6.89
CA ALA A 102 9.97 35.12 -6.38
C ALA A 102 10.70 36.16 -7.26
N SER A 103 10.43 36.17 -8.56
CA SER A 103 11.03 37.11 -9.52
C SER A 103 10.30 38.46 -9.63
N ALA A 104 9.12 38.60 -9.01
CA ALA A 104 8.35 39.84 -9.05
C ALA A 104 9.00 40.92 -8.15
N PRO A 105 9.27 42.14 -8.66
CA PRO A 105 9.84 43.20 -7.84
C PRO A 105 8.84 43.64 -6.75
N ARG A 106 9.32 43.78 -5.51
CA ARG A 106 8.59 44.37 -4.36
C ARG A 106 8.35 45.87 -4.62
N SER A 107 7.40 46.19 -5.50
CA SER A 107 7.08 47.56 -5.90
C SER A 107 5.66 47.93 -5.48
N ALA A 108 5.37 47.89 -4.17
CA ALA A 108 4.14 48.46 -3.64
C ALA A 108 4.21 48.65 -2.12
N GLU A 109 5.20 49.38 -1.60
CA GLU A 109 5.07 49.94 -0.25
C GLU A 109 5.56 51.39 -0.21
N VAL A 110 4.63 52.26 0.20
CA VAL A 110 4.81 53.63 0.69
C VAL A 110 5.07 54.74 -0.35
N LYS A 111 3.98 55.14 -1.04
CA LYS A 111 3.74 56.57 -1.35
C LYS A 111 2.31 56.96 -0.99
N VAL A 112 2.00 56.95 0.31
CA VAL A 112 0.85 57.70 0.87
C VAL A 112 1.29 58.33 2.19
N ARG A 113 1.79 59.56 2.09
CA ARG A 113 1.62 60.67 3.05
C ARG A 113 2.42 61.86 2.54
N SER A 114 1.72 62.63 1.70
CA SER A 114 1.87 64.07 1.52
C SER A 114 1.64 64.80 2.84
#